data_AF-A0A9W8A9T6-F1
#
_entry.id   AF-A0A9W8A9T6-F1
#
_cell.length_a   1.000
_cell.length_b   1.000
_cell.length_c   1.000
_cell.angle_alpha   90.00
_cell.angle_beta   90.00
_cell.angle_gamma   90.00
#
_symmetry.space_group_name_H-M   'P 1'
#
loop_
_entity.id
_entity.type
_entity.pdbx_description
1 polymer ?
#
loop_
_entity_poly.entity_id
_entity_poly.type
_entity_poly.pdbx_seq_one_letter_code
_entity_poly.pdbx_strand_id
1 'polypeptide(L)'
;MYRKALSGGLPTNLRKATFSNSRINTLCPRSVSTETSSGESWVDPEYIPGKQGYMPGFAPPVRKLKNLKPKKKEEIPVELPKPSAFQSNVLPKTANSKRLYKQAMKRMRYEFRLNSVRLEQERKERREKSFKEGLEREKKKVEARRAQREIYNRNIRNDPLSAYNVLNPEGMTTLPNLRRAENNSEAAANTDSDNSVQNKTETLVKSKSPLDVDSPLKPPRVTVLVDTKAIEERRRERFSNHKELLDRKHEERLELLMKLYHHSKSFVTYENLEQAIKDFHIGTNAILQQSIQDLVQDFEDAGGVVGSREIGDRTLQLKHALDGTSGKSAQHLGVQGLKSWIETNVKE
;
A
#
# COMPACT_ATOMS: atom_id res chain seq x y z
N MET A 1 19.36 42.71 -14.55
CA MET A 1 18.40 43.00 -13.46
C MET A 1 17.24 42.00 -13.55
N TYR A 2 16.73 41.56 -12.39
CA TYR A 2 15.77 40.48 -12.12
C TYR A 2 16.31 39.04 -12.06
N ARG A 3 16.88 38.69 -10.89
CA ARG A 3 17.02 37.30 -10.41
C ARG A 3 15.72 36.90 -9.70
N LYS A 4 15.03 35.87 -10.19
CA LYS A 4 13.99 35.16 -9.43
C LYS A 4 14.62 33.91 -8.83
N ALA A 5 14.90 33.95 -7.53
CA ALA A 5 15.38 32.82 -6.76
C ALA A 5 14.22 31.84 -6.49
N LEU A 6 14.39 30.59 -6.88
CA LEU A 6 13.52 29.48 -6.47
C LEU A 6 14.14 28.86 -5.21
N SER A 7 13.71 29.31 -4.04
CA SER A 7 14.00 28.66 -2.77
C SER A 7 13.12 27.42 -2.62
N GLY A 8 13.73 26.23 -2.66
CA GLY A 8 13.08 24.97 -2.33
C GLY A 8 12.74 24.90 -0.84
N GLY A 9 11.44 24.93 -0.53
CA GLY A 9 10.93 24.71 0.82
C GLY A 9 10.99 23.23 1.21
N LEU A 10 11.71 22.93 2.29
CA LEU A 10 11.68 21.65 2.98
C LEU A 10 10.32 21.46 3.70
N PRO A 11 9.70 20.28 3.66
CA PRO A 11 8.49 20.02 4.44
C PRO A 11 8.86 19.70 5.90
N THR A 12 8.78 20.69 6.78
CA THR A 12 8.72 20.49 8.24
C THR A 12 7.27 20.27 8.67
N ASN A 13 6.86 19.01 8.88
CA ASN A 13 5.62 18.70 9.58
C ASN A 13 5.84 17.56 10.58
N LEU A 14 6.57 17.87 11.66
CA LEU A 14 6.52 17.14 12.93
C LEU A 14 5.80 18.03 13.95
N ARG A 15 4.47 18.07 13.90
CA ARG A 15 3.67 18.59 15.02
C ARG A 15 3.34 17.43 15.94
N LYS A 16 4.09 17.34 17.03
CA LYS A 16 3.72 16.56 18.22
C LYS A 16 2.43 17.16 18.78
N ALA A 17 1.32 16.46 18.64
CA ALA A 17 0.08 16.78 19.33
C ALA A 17 0.18 16.23 20.76
N THR A 18 0.57 17.07 21.71
CA THR A 18 0.36 16.80 23.13
C THR A 18 -1.12 17.07 23.42
N PHE A 19 -1.90 16.00 23.59
CA PHE A 19 -3.26 16.07 24.10
C PHE A 19 -3.19 16.45 25.59
N SER A 20 -3.41 17.72 25.90
CA SER A 20 -3.72 18.19 27.25
C SER A 20 -5.19 17.89 27.53
N ASN A 21 -5.46 16.92 28.41
CA ASN A 21 -6.78 16.67 28.98
C ASN A 21 -7.14 17.79 29.98
N SER A 22 -7.61 18.94 29.49
CA SER A 22 -8.32 19.90 30.35
C SER A 22 -9.78 19.52 30.44
N ARG A 23 -10.18 19.03 31.62
CA ARG A 23 -11.58 18.87 32.01
C ARG A 23 -12.22 20.25 32.06
N ILE A 24 -13.10 20.54 31.10
CA ILE A 24 -14.01 21.69 31.17
C ILE A 24 -15.40 21.13 31.43
N ASN A 25 -15.79 21.09 32.71
CA ASN A 25 -17.18 20.95 33.11
C ASN A 25 -17.90 22.26 32.74
N THR A 26 -18.62 22.27 31.63
CA THR A 26 -19.59 23.33 31.32
C THR A 26 -20.99 22.76 31.52
N LEU A 27 -21.62 23.18 32.61
CA LEU A 27 -23.04 23.08 32.86
C LEU A 27 -23.76 23.95 31.81
N CYS A 28 -24.32 23.35 30.78
CA CYS A 28 -25.27 24.01 29.90
C CYS A 28 -26.66 24.01 30.57
N PRO A 29 -27.29 25.18 30.81
CA PRO A 29 -28.69 25.23 31.20
C PRO A 29 -29.56 24.78 30.03
N ARG A 30 -30.44 23.82 30.32
CA ARG A 30 -31.41 23.21 29.41
C ARG A 30 -32.54 24.19 29.15
N SER A 31 -32.42 25.07 28.15
CA SER A 31 -33.57 25.83 27.65
C SER A 31 -34.42 24.91 26.77
N VAL A 32 -35.57 24.51 27.31
CA VAL A 32 -36.59 23.73 26.61
C VAL A 32 -37.41 24.68 25.76
N SER A 33 -37.10 24.79 24.47
CA SER A 33 -37.95 25.46 23.50
C SER A 33 -38.87 24.42 22.86
N THR A 34 -40.10 24.33 23.34
CA THR A 34 -41.20 23.59 22.71
C THR A 34 -41.84 24.49 21.64
N GLU A 35 -41.32 24.44 20.42
CA GLU A 35 -42.07 24.88 19.25
C GLU A 35 -42.63 23.65 18.55
N THR A 36 -43.91 23.40 18.77
CA THR A 36 -44.72 22.42 18.05
C THR A 36 -44.93 22.91 16.61
N SER A 37 -43.97 22.65 15.73
CA SER A 37 -44.20 22.79 14.29
C SER A 37 -44.94 21.55 13.79
N SER A 38 -46.20 21.72 13.41
CA SER A 38 -47.06 20.75 12.72
C SER A 38 -46.61 20.50 11.27
N GLY A 39 -45.34 20.12 11.09
CA GLY A 39 -44.74 19.83 9.80
C GLY A 39 -44.68 18.33 9.57
N GLU A 40 -45.28 17.87 8.48
CA GLU A 40 -45.05 16.59 7.80
C GLU A 40 -43.80 15.86 8.29
N SER A 41 -43.99 14.68 8.90
CA SER A 41 -42.90 13.87 9.42
C SER A 41 -41.99 13.44 8.27
N TRP A 42 -40.90 14.17 8.09
CA TRP A 42 -39.90 13.88 7.08
C TRP A 42 -39.11 12.65 7.53
N VAL A 43 -39.35 11.51 6.87
CA VAL A 43 -38.58 10.27 7.05
C VAL A 43 -37.61 10.19 5.89
N ASP A 44 -36.32 10.37 6.17
CA ASP A 44 -35.26 10.18 5.18
C ASP A 44 -35.19 8.68 4.81
N PRO A 45 -35.44 8.27 3.56
CA PRO A 45 -35.49 6.85 3.18
C PRO A 45 -34.16 6.12 3.35
N GLU A 46 -33.04 6.85 3.52
CA GLU A 46 -31.71 6.29 3.79
C GLU A 46 -31.29 6.43 5.27
N TYR A 47 -32.23 6.68 6.19
CA TYR A 47 -31.90 6.81 7.61
C TYR A 47 -31.34 5.50 8.20
N ILE A 48 -30.14 5.57 8.77
CA ILE A 48 -29.54 4.49 9.55
C ILE A 48 -29.22 5.03 10.96
N PRO A 49 -29.91 4.55 12.00
CA PRO A 49 -29.74 5.08 13.35
C PRO A 49 -28.28 5.02 13.81
N GLY A 50 -27.76 6.18 14.21
CA GLY A 50 -26.38 6.35 14.68
C GLY A 50 -25.30 6.34 13.58
N LYS A 51 -25.64 6.27 12.30
CA LYS A 51 -24.67 6.28 11.19
C LYS A 51 -24.94 7.34 10.12
N GLN A 52 -26.18 7.44 9.63
CA GLN A 52 -26.52 8.29 8.48
C GLN A 52 -27.95 8.83 8.58
N GLY A 53 -28.16 10.05 8.10
CA GLY A 53 -29.46 10.74 8.11
C GLY A 53 -29.79 11.41 9.44
N TYR A 54 -30.84 12.23 9.42
CA TYR A 54 -31.41 12.83 10.63
C TYR A 54 -32.42 11.87 11.25
N MET A 55 -32.46 11.80 12.59
CA MET A 55 -33.41 10.95 13.30
C MET A 55 -34.85 11.34 12.92
N PRO A 56 -35.74 10.36 12.63
CA PRO A 56 -37.14 10.66 12.32
C PRO A 56 -37.75 11.50 13.45
N GLY A 57 -38.40 12.60 13.09
CA GLY A 57 -38.97 13.57 14.03
C GLY A 57 -38.04 14.73 14.42
N PHE A 58 -36.76 14.70 14.06
CA PHE A 58 -35.86 15.84 14.21
C PHE A 58 -35.58 16.47 12.85
N ALA A 59 -36.14 17.66 12.63
CA ALA A 59 -35.90 18.39 11.39
C ALA A 59 -34.41 18.77 11.26
N PRO A 60 -33.81 18.61 10.05
CA PRO A 60 -32.46 19.09 9.81
C PRO A 60 -32.38 20.62 10.04
N PRO A 61 -31.25 21.14 10.52
CA PRO A 61 -31.08 22.57 10.76
C PRO A 61 -31.31 23.38 9.49
N VAL A 62 -32.14 24.42 9.60
CA VAL A 62 -32.89 25.15 8.55
C VAL A 62 -32.04 25.72 7.40
N ARG A 63 -30.70 25.73 7.47
CA ARG A 63 -29.80 26.33 6.47
C ARG A 63 -28.80 25.39 5.81
N LYS A 64 -28.81 24.09 6.10
CA LYS A 64 -27.95 23.13 5.37
C LYS A 64 -28.71 22.56 4.18
N LEU A 65 -28.14 22.70 2.97
CA LEU A 65 -28.73 22.26 1.71
C LEU A 65 -29.34 20.86 1.87
N LYS A 66 -30.67 20.81 1.75
CA LYS A 66 -31.55 19.72 2.21
C LYS A 66 -31.25 18.34 1.61
N ASN A 67 -30.46 18.24 0.56
CA ASN A 67 -29.96 16.98 0.01
C ASN A 67 -28.56 17.25 -0.56
N LEU A 68 -27.53 16.56 -0.06
CA LEU A 68 -26.29 16.44 -0.82
C LEU A 68 -26.69 15.78 -2.13
N LYS A 69 -26.70 16.54 -3.24
CA LYS A 69 -27.04 15.99 -4.55
C LYS A 69 -26.24 14.69 -4.73
N PRO A 70 -26.87 13.57 -5.09
CA PRO A 70 -26.16 12.32 -5.27
C PRO A 70 -24.96 12.59 -6.16
N LYS A 71 -23.77 12.13 -5.77
CA LYS A 71 -22.56 12.33 -6.55
C LYS A 71 -22.87 11.82 -7.96
N LYS A 72 -22.89 12.74 -8.93
CA LYS A 72 -23.13 12.40 -10.32
C LYS A 72 -22.11 11.33 -10.68
N LYS A 73 -22.57 10.14 -11.05
CA LYS A 73 -21.67 9.07 -11.47
C LYS A 73 -20.83 9.65 -12.61
N GLU A 74 -19.51 9.54 -12.49
CA GLU A 74 -18.60 9.92 -13.56
C GLU A 74 -18.85 8.94 -14.72
N GLU A 75 -19.80 9.29 -15.58
CA GLU A 75 -20.01 8.63 -16.86
C GLU A 75 -18.82 9.02 -17.72
N ILE A 76 -17.84 8.12 -17.80
CA ILE A 76 -16.83 8.16 -18.86
C ILE A 76 -17.63 8.03 -20.16
N PRO A 77 -17.69 9.07 -21.02
CA PRO A 77 -18.43 8.96 -22.26
C PRO A 77 -17.84 7.79 -23.06
N VAL A 78 -18.67 6.77 -23.29
CA VAL A 78 -18.28 5.50 -23.91
C VAL A 78 -17.70 5.74 -25.30
N GLU A 79 -18.20 6.77 -25.99
CA GLU A 79 -17.69 7.22 -27.28
C GLU A 79 -17.52 8.74 -27.26
N LEU A 80 -16.34 9.20 -27.68
CA LEU A 80 -16.14 10.62 -27.93
C LEU A 80 -17.05 11.05 -29.09
N PRO A 81 -17.59 12.29 -29.06
CA PRO A 81 -18.34 12.81 -30.18
C PRO A 81 -17.47 12.77 -31.43
N LYS A 82 -18.05 12.30 -32.55
CA LYS A 82 -17.37 12.22 -33.85
C LYS A 82 -16.69 13.57 -34.17
N PRO A 83 -15.52 13.55 -34.85
CA PRO A 83 -14.84 14.79 -35.18
C PRO A 83 -15.79 15.69 -35.97
N SER A 84 -15.83 16.97 -35.62
CA SER A 84 -16.65 17.97 -36.34
C SER A 84 -16.33 17.92 -37.84
N ALA A 85 -17.31 18.19 -38.71
CA ALA A 85 -17.11 18.18 -40.17
C ALA A 85 -15.92 19.06 -40.64
N PHE A 86 -15.59 20.11 -39.89
CA PHE A 86 -14.42 20.96 -40.13
C PHE A 86 -13.06 20.28 -39.87
N GLN A 87 -13.00 19.20 -39.09
CA GLN A 87 -11.79 18.41 -38.85
C GLN A 87 -11.57 17.36 -39.95
N SER A 88 -12.65 16.76 -40.46
CA SER A 88 -12.61 15.73 -41.51
C SER A 88 -12.30 16.29 -42.89
N ASN A 89 -12.72 17.52 -43.19
CA ASN A 89 -12.45 18.14 -44.49
C ASN A 89 -10.95 18.39 -44.68
N VAL A 90 -10.30 17.61 -45.55
CA VAL A 90 -8.90 17.84 -45.94
C VAL A 90 -8.85 19.21 -46.62
N LEU A 91 -8.21 20.19 -45.99
CA LEU A 91 -8.00 21.49 -46.61
C LEU A 91 -7.03 21.34 -47.79
N PRO A 92 -7.26 22.04 -48.91
CA PRO A 92 -6.31 22.03 -50.02
C PRO A 92 -4.95 22.57 -49.56
N LYS A 93 -3.86 22.04 -50.12
CA LYS A 93 -2.48 22.46 -49.78
C LYS A 93 -2.22 23.95 -50.07
N THR A 94 -3.06 24.58 -50.87
CA THR A 94 -3.03 26.01 -51.20
C THR A 94 -3.66 26.90 -50.12
N ALA A 95 -4.23 26.32 -49.06
CA ALA A 95 -4.81 27.08 -47.95
C ALA A 95 -3.72 27.80 -47.12
N ASN A 96 -4.11 28.93 -46.51
CA ASN A 96 -3.24 29.72 -45.63
C ASN A 96 -2.57 28.84 -44.55
N SER A 97 -1.25 28.95 -44.40
CA SER A 97 -0.42 28.16 -43.46
C SER A 97 -0.94 28.19 -42.02
N LYS A 98 -1.46 29.34 -41.56
CA LYS A 98 -2.06 29.50 -40.23
C LYS A 98 -3.30 28.63 -40.04
N ARG A 99 -4.09 28.43 -41.11
CA ARG A 99 -5.30 27.60 -41.10
C ARG A 99 -4.96 26.11 -41.11
N LEU A 100 -3.97 25.72 -41.91
CA LEU A 100 -3.42 24.36 -41.92
C LEU A 100 -2.88 23.95 -40.53
N TYR A 101 -2.08 24.82 -39.91
CA TYR A 101 -1.57 24.59 -38.55
C TYR A 101 -2.69 24.42 -37.51
N LYS A 102 -3.69 25.31 -37.52
CA LYS A 102 -4.84 25.19 -36.61
C LYS A 102 -5.60 23.88 -36.80
N GLN A 103 -5.77 23.43 -38.04
CA GLN A 103 -6.41 22.16 -38.33
C GLN A 103 -5.57 20.97 -37.82
N ALA A 104 -4.26 20.97 -38.07
CA ALA A 104 -3.34 19.95 -37.58
C ALA A 104 -3.38 19.86 -36.04
N MET A 105 -3.31 21.00 -35.34
CA MET A 105 -3.45 21.06 -33.89
C MET A 105 -4.80 20.54 -33.38
N LYS A 106 -5.89 20.80 -34.11
CA LYS A 106 -7.23 20.32 -33.76
C LYS A 106 -7.38 18.80 -33.95
N ARG A 107 -6.66 18.21 -34.93
CA ARG A 107 -6.58 16.75 -35.14
C ARG A 107 -5.75 16.09 -34.03
N MET A 108 -4.54 16.60 -33.78
CA MET A 108 -3.67 16.15 -32.68
C MET A 108 -4.39 16.13 -31.32
N ARG A 109 -5.12 17.21 -30.97
CA ARG A 109 -5.88 17.28 -29.72
C ARG A 109 -7.00 16.24 -29.64
N TYR A 110 -7.64 15.95 -30.77
CA TYR A 110 -8.72 14.95 -30.84
C TYR A 110 -8.15 13.54 -30.68
N GLU A 111 -7.07 13.21 -31.38
CA GLU A 111 -6.35 11.93 -31.26
C GLU A 111 -5.84 11.70 -29.84
N PHE A 112 -5.22 12.71 -29.23
CA PHE A 112 -4.77 12.62 -27.85
C PHE A 112 -5.92 12.35 -26.87
N ARG A 113 -7.05 13.03 -27.04
CA ARG A 113 -8.25 12.81 -26.22
C ARG A 113 -8.83 11.41 -26.42
N LEU A 114 -8.80 10.90 -27.64
CA LEU A 114 -9.27 9.55 -27.96
C LEU A 114 -8.38 8.49 -27.33
N ASN A 115 -7.06 8.67 -27.38
CA ASN A 115 -6.11 7.79 -26.72
C ASN A 115 -6.24 7.87 -25.19
N SER A 116 -6.46 9.05 -24.62
CA SER A 116 -6.62 9.19 -23.16
C SER A 116 -7.87 8.46 -22.65
N VAL A 117 -9.01 8.56 -23.37
CA VAL A 117 -10.25 7.86 -23.00
C VAL A 117 -10.07 6.34 -23.13
N ARG A 118 -9.44 5.85 -24.21
CA ARG A 118 -9.14 4.42 -24.38
C ARG A 118 -8.26 3.88 -23.24
N LEU A 119 -7.20 4.62 -22.89
CA LEU A 119 -6.30 4.23 -21.81
C LEU A 119 -7.01 4.21 -20.44
N GLU A 120 -7.94 5.13 -20.19
CA GLU A 120 -8.76 5.13 -18.97
C GLU A 120 -9.71 3.93 -18.91
N GLN A 121 -10.34 3.56 -20.04
CA GLN A 121 -11.19 2.38 -20.15
C GLN A 121 -10.39 1.11 -19.87
N GLU A 122 -9.23 0.93 -20.52
CA GLU A 122 -8.35 -0.22 -20.30
C GLU A 122 -7.89 -0.33 -18.83
N ARG A 123 -7.50 0.80 -18.22
CA ARG A 123 -7.13 0.86 -16.79
C ARG A 123 -8.29 0.46 -15.89
N LYS A 124 -9.52 0.86 -16.23
CA LYS A 124 -10.72 0.51 -15.47
C LYS A 124 -11.03 -0.99 -15.60
N GLU A 125 -11.01 -1.54 -16.81
CA GLU A 125 -11.21 -2.97 -17.06
C GLU A 125 -10.16 -3.83 -16.34
N ARG A 126 -8.90 -3.42 -16.36
CA ARG A 126 -7.83 -4.11 -15.63
C ARG A 126 -8.04 -4.11 -14.12
N ARG A 127 -8.55 -3.01 -13.55
CA ARG A 127 -8.91 -2.94 -12.12
C ARG A 127 -10.11 -3.81 -11.79
N GLU A 128 -11.13 -3.82 -12.65
CA GLU A 128 -12.31 -4.66 -12.45
C GLU A 128 -11.96 -6.15 -12.55
N LYS A 129 -11.10 -6.53 -13.50
CA LYS A 129 -10.59 -7.89 -13.65
C LYS A 129 -9.78 -8.33 -12.43
N SER A 130 -8.82 -7.52 -11.98
CA SER A 130 -8.02 -7.86 -10.80
C SER A 130 -8.86 -7.95 -9.52
N PHE A 131 -9.90 -7.11 -9.40
CA PHE A 131 -10.86 -7.18 -8.30
C PHE A 131 -11.69 -8.47 -8.33
N LYS A 132 -12.21 -8.86 -9.50
CA LYS A 132 -12.95 -10.13 -9.68
C LYS A 132 -12.07 -11.34 -9.37
N GLU A 133 -10.84 -11.37 -9.88
CA GLU A 133 -9.87 -12.45 -9.59
C GLU A 133 -9.54 -12.51 -8.08
N GLY A 134 -9.41 -11.36 -7.41
CA GLY A 134 -9.21 -11.29 -5.96
C GLY A 134 -10.38 -11.90 -5.18
N LEU A 135 -11.62 -11.58 -5.57
CA LEU A 135 -12.83 -12.14 -4.98
C LEU A 135 -12.93 -13.66 -5.17
N GLU A 136 -12.63 -14.16 -6.37
CA GLU A 136 -12.64 -15.60 -6.65
C GLU A 136 -11.58 -16.36 -5.83
N ARG A 137 -10.39 -15.79 -5.67
CA ARG A 137 -9.35 -16.37 -4.82
C ARG A 137 -9.78 -16.46 -3.36
N GLU A 138 -10.42 -15.41 -2.83
CA GLU A 138 -10.95 -15.44 -1.46
C GLU A 138 -12.08 -16.46 -1.30
N LYS A 139 -13.00 -16.57 -2.27
CA LYS A 139 -14.05 -17.61 -2.26
C LYS A 139 -13.45 -19.01 -2.19
N LYS A 140 -12.47 -19.32 -3.05
CA LYS A 140 -11.76 -20.61 -3.05
C LYS A 140 -11.06 -20.91 -1.73
N LYS A 141 -10.42 -19.90 -1.11
CA LYS A 141 -9.79 -20.06 0.22
C LYS A 141 -10.82 -20.37 1.30
N VAL A 142 -11.97 -19.69 1.27
CA VAL A 142 -13.05 -19.92 2.23
C VAL A 142 -13.64 -21.32 2.08
N GLU A 143 -13.88 -21.76 0.84
CA GLU A 143 -14.35 -23.11 0.53
C GLU A 143 -13.36 -24.19 0.97
N ALA A 144 -12.07 -24.01 0.70
CA ALA A 144 -11.03 -24.94 1.13
C ALA A 144 -10.97 -25.06 2.67
N ARG A 145 -11.07 -23.93 3.39
CA ARG A 145 -11.14 -23.93 4.87
C ARG A 145 -12.40 -24.62 5.39
N ARG A 146 -13.53 -24.47 4.69
CA ARG A 146 -14.78 -25.14 5.05
C ARG A 146 -14.63 -26.65 4.89
N ALA A 147 -14.10 -27.12 3.76
CA ALA A 147 -13.83 -28.54 3.52
C ALA A 147 -12.87 -29.14 4.56
N GLN A 148 -11.79 -28.43 4.91
CA GLN A 148 -10.86 -28.86 5.97
C GLN A 148 -11.55 -28.99 7.33
N ARG A 149 -12.43 -28.05 7.68
CA ARG A 149 -13.20 -28.14 8.93
C ARG A 149 -14.18 -29.30 8.91
N GLU A 150 -14.82 -29.58 7.78
CA GLU A 150 -15.71 -30.73 7.64
C GLU A 150 -14.95 -32.05 7.82
N ILE A 151 -13.75 -32.18 7.24
CA ILE A 151 -12.87 -33.33 7.46
C ILE A 151 -12.46 -33.44 8.93
N TYR A 152 -12.01 -32.34 9.53
CA TYR A 152 -11.62 -32.30 10.95
C TYR A 152 -12.77 -32.69 11.87
N ASN A 153 -13.96 -32.14 11.65
CA ASN A 153 -15.16 -32.47 12.41
C ASN A 153 -15.58 -33.93 12.24
N ARG A 154 -15.44 -34.48 11.02
CA ARG A 154 -15.69 -35.90 10.76
C ARG A 154 -14.71 -36.78 11.53
N ASN A 155 -13.43 -36.42 11.53
CA ASN A 155 -12.39 -37.15 12.25
C ASN A 155 -12.62 -37.10 13.77
N ILE A 156 -12.98 -35.93 14.33
CA ILE A 156 -13.34 -35.80 15.75
C ILE A 156 -14.53 -36.67 16.11
N ARG A 157 -15.60 -36.63 15.31
CA ARG A 157 -16.82 -37.40 15.58
C ARG A 157 -16.55 -38.90 15.56
N ASN A 158 -15.69 -39.35 14.66
CA ASN A 158 -15.33 -40.76 14.50
C ASN A 158 -14.27 -41.24 15.49
N ASP A 159 -13.52 -40.32 16.11
CA ASP A 159 -12.50 -40.65 17.10
C ASP A 159 -13.16 -40.88 18.49
N PRO A 160 -13.13 -42.11 19.02
CA PRO A 160 -13.75 -42.44 20.30
C PRO A 160 -13.07 -41.74 21.50
N LEU A 161 -11.84 -41.26 21.34
CA LEU A 161 -11.07 -40.57 22.39
C LEU A 161 -11.07 -39.05 22.21
N SER A 162 -11.81 -38.52 21.23
CA SER A 162 -11.88 -37.08 21.04
C SER A 162 -12.60 -36.41 22.21
N ALA A 163 -12.18 -35.18 22.56
CA ALA A 163 -12.79 -34.42 23.64
C ALA A 163 -14.32 -34.28 23.48
N TYR A 164 -14.83 -34.28 22.24
CA TYR A 164 -16.26 -34.19 21.96
C TYR A 164 -17.03 -35.47 22.38
N ASN A 165 -16.42 -36.64 22.24
CA ASN A 165 -17.04 -37.93 22.59
C ASN A 165 -16.75 -38.35 24.04
N VAL A 166 -15.65 -37.84 24.62
CA VAL A 166 -15.23 -38.15 26.00
C VAL A 166 -15.96 -37.30 27.04
N LEU A 167 -16.45 -36.11 26.69
CA LEU A 167 -17.13 -35.20 27.63
C LEU A 167 -18.65 -35.34 27.54
N ASN A 168 -19.31 -35.58 28.68
CA ASN A 168 -20.75 -35.42 28.82
C ASN A 168 -21.19 -33.95 28.60
N PRO A 169 -22.46 -33.65 28.33
CA PRO A 169 -22.95 -32.26 28.21
C PRO A 169 -22.68 -31.38 29.45
N GLU A 170 -22.42 -32.00 30.60
CA GLU A 170 -22.01 -31.34 31.86
C GLU A 170 -20.49 -31.08 31.94
N GLY A 171 -19.70 -31.44 30.93
CA GLY A 171 -18.24 -31.23 30.89
C GLY A 171 -17.42 -32.23 31.73
N MET A 172 -18.01 -33.35 32.13
CA MET A 172 -17.32 -34.43 32.85
C MET A 172 -16.85 -35.52 31.89
N THR A 173 -15.64 -36.05 32.08
CA THR A 173 -15.09 -37.14 31.25
C THR A 173 -15.76 -38.49 31.58
N THR A 174 -16.32 -39.18 30.59
CA THR A 174 -16.95 -40.51 30.74
C THR A 174 -15.97 -41.67 30.84
N LEU A 175 -14.67 -41.41 30.63
CA LEU A 175 -13.65 -42.44 30.78
C LEU A 175 -13.60 -42.89 32.25
N PRO A 176 -13.83 -44.19 32.53
CA PRO A 176 -13.82 -44.70 33.89
C PRO A 176 -12.42 -44.57 34.49
N ASN A 177 -12.28 -43.61 35.41
CA ASN A 177 -11.26 -43.55 36.45
C ASN A 177 -9.86 -44.09 36.09
N LEU A 178 -9.07 -43.33 35.33
CA LEU A 178 -7.67 -43.15 35.72
C LEU A 178 -7.65 -42.19 36.91
N ARG A 179 -8.14 -42.67 38.06
CA ARG A 179 -7.80 -42.05 39.34
C ARG A 179 -6.28 -42.10 39.45
N ARG A 180 -5.66 -40.92 39.43
CA ARG A 180 -4.33 -40.64 39.98
C ARG A 180 -4.11 -41.53 41.19
N ALA A 181 -3.34 -42.59 41.02
CA ALA A 181 -2.88 -43.45 42.09
C ALA A 181 -1.57 -42.87 42.64
N GLU A 182 -1.54 -41.58 42.95
CA GLU A 182 -0.38 -40.96 43.59
C GLU A 182 -0.85 -39.88 44.56
N ASN A 183 -0.47 -40.08 45.82
CA ASN A 183 -0.42 -39.13 46.93
C ASN A 183 -1.63 -39.07 47.86
N ASN A 184 -1.83 -40.16 48.60
CA ASN A 184 -2.21 -40.08 50.02
C ASN A 184 -1.07 -40.68 50.86
N SER A 185 -0.16 -39.83 51.33
CA SER A 185 0.42 -39.99 52.67
C SER A 185 0.68 -38.60 53.23
N GLU A 186 0.27 -38.46 54.48
CA GLU A 186 0.10 -37.23 55.24
C GLU A 186 1.44 -36.60 55.60
N ALA A 187 1.53 -35.27 55.56
CA ALA A 187 2.34 -34.52 56.51
C ALA A 187 1.78 -33.11 56.66
N ALA A 188 1.57 -32.76 57.91
CA ALA A 188 0.88 -31.58 58.40
C ALA A 188 1.70 -30.29 58.27
N ALA A 189 0.96 -29.20 58.49
CA ALA A 189 1.37 -27.96 59.14
C ALA A 189 2.03 -26.85 58.31
N ASN A 190 1.33 -25.72 58.34
CA ASN A 190 1.81 -24.34 58.38
C ASN A 190 2.53 -23.79 57.14
N THR A 191 1.89 -22.83 56.47
CA THR A 191 2.25 -21.41 56.64
C THR A 191 1.19 -20.53 55.98
N ASP A 192 0.64 -19.63 56.78
CA ASP A 192 0.05 -18.37 56.34
C ASP A 192 1.02 -17.59 55.46
N SER A 193 0.54 -17.03 54.34
CA SER A 193 0.67 -15.61 54.01
C SER A 193 0.36 -15.33 52.53
N ASP A 194 -0.59 -14.40 52.36
CA ASP A 194 -0.59 -13.30 51.40
C ASP A 194 -0.94 -13.48 49.92
N ASN A 195 -2.02 -12.74 49.60
CA ASN A 195 -2.25 -11.91 48.42
C ASN A 195 -2.41 -12.60 47.06
N SER A 196 -3.68 -12.88 46.74
CA SER A 196 -4.16 -12.78 45.37
C SER A 196 -5.50 -12.06 45.31
N VAL A 197 -5.37 -10.77 44.96
CA VAL A 197 -6.42 -9.81 44.68
C VAL A 197 -7.42 -10.38 43.68
N GLN A 198 -8.64 -10.62 44.16
CA GLN A 198 -9.81 -10.88 43.31
C GLN A 198 -10.21 -9.60 42.57
N ASN A 199 -9.57 -9.33 41.43
CA ASN A 199 -10.15 -8.43 40.44
C ASN A 199 -11.23 -9.17 39.65
N LYS A 200 -12.38 -9.39 40.30
CA LYS A 200 -13.65 -9.68 39.60
C LYS A 200 -14.12 -8.38 38.94
N THR A 201 -13.63 -8.12 37.73
CA THR A 201 -14.31 -7.17 36.83
C THR A 201 -15.56 -7.85 36.31
N GLU A 202 -16.68 -7.63 36.99
CA GLU A 202 -18.03 -7.83 36.44
C GLU A 202 -18.21 -6.89 35.25
N THR A 203 -17.85 -7.36 34.06
CA THR A 203 -18.30 -6.72 32.82
C THR A 203 -19.76 -7.08 32.65
N LEU A 204 -20.61 -6.13 33.04
CA LEU A 204 -22.05 -6.05 32.76
C LEU A 204 -22.33 -6.41 31.28
N VAL A 205 -22.73 -7.66 31.04
CA VAL A 205 -23.19 -8.14 29.74
C VAL A 205 -24.55 -7.48 29.49
N LYS A 206 -24.51 -6.34 28.79
CA LYS A 206 -25.69 -5.68 28.23
C LYS A 206 -26.31 -6.65 27.22
N SER A 207 -27.38 -7.32 27.64
CA SER A 207 -28.23 -8.17 26.80
C SER A 207 -28.67 -7.40 25.56
N LYS A 208 -28.03 -7.71 24.42
CA LYS A 208 -28.49 -7.26 23.12
C LYS A 208 -29.78 -8.01 22.78
N SER A 209 -30.71 -7.25 22.24
CA SER A 209 -32.02 -7.65 21.74
C SER A 209 -31.99 -8.97 20.94
N PRO A 210 -33.07 -9.75 21.02
CA PRO A 210 -33.18 -11.01 20.30
C PRO A 210 -33.34 -10.77 18.79
N LEU A 211 -32.70 -11.65 18.01
CA LEU A 211 -33.00 -12.00 16.61
C LEU A 211 -32.47 -11.03 15.52
N ASP A 212 -31.22 -11.26 15.12
CA ASP A 212 -30.77 -11.16 13.72
C ASP A 212 -30.22 -12.56 13.34
N VAL A 213 -31.11 -13.42 12.83
CA VAL A 213 -30.88 -14.87 12.61
C VAL A 213 -29.88 -15.16 11.48
N ASP A 214 -29.55 -14.17 10.65
CA ASP A 214 -28.67 -14.35 9.48
C ASP A 214 -27.29 -13.69 9.60
N SER A 215 -26.91 -13.19 10.78
CA SER A 215 -25.56 -12.64 10.97
C SER A 215 -24.54 -13.76 11.21
N PRO A 216 -23.47 -13.89 10.40
CA PRO A 216 -22.48 -14.94 10.60
C PRO A 216 -21.88 -14.82 12.00
N LEU A 217 -22.05 -15.87 12.80
CA LEU A 217 -21.51 -15.98 14.16
C LEU A 217 -20.05 -15.53 14.16
N LYS A 218 -19.78 -14.39 14.81
CA LYS A 218 -18.41 -13.93 14.97
C LYS A 218 -17.68 -14.99 15.79
N PRO A 219 -16.50 -15.46 15.35
CA PRO A 219 -15.75 -16.43 16.12
C PRO A 219 -15.52 -15.88 17.53
N PRO A 220 -15.58 -16.74 18.56
CA PRO A 220 -15.37 -16.31 19.93
C PRO A 220 -14.02 -15.61 20.04
N ARG A 221 -13.98 -14.49 20.77
CA ARG A 221 -12.74 -13.75 21.02
C ARG A 221 -11.86 -14.58 21.94
N VAL A 222 -10.97 -15.37 21.35
CA VAL A 222 -9.95 -16.12 22.10
C VAL A 222 -8.81 -15.15 22.43
N THR A 223 -8.69 -14.76 23.70
CA THR A 223 -7.48 -14.15 24.23
C THR A 223 -6.45 -15.25 24.39
N VAL A 224 -5.61 -15.44 23.37
CA VAL A 224 -4.47 -16.36 23.46
C VAL A 224 -3.43 -15.68 24.35
N LEU A 225 -3.17 -16.26 25.51
CA LEU A 225 -2.02 -15.90 26.32
C LEU A 225 -0.80 -16.43 25.58
N VAL A 226 -0.05 -15.52 24.96
CA VAL A 226 1.21 -15.85 24.28
C VAL A 226 2.33 -15.69 25.29
N ASP A 227 3.19 -16.70 25.40
CA ASP A 227 4.35 -16.68 26.30
C ASP A 227 5.21 -15.44 26.05
N THR A 228 5.58 -14.75 27.14
CA THR A 228 6.39 -13.52 27.09
C THR A 228 7.73 -13.73 26.40
N LYS A 229 8.34 -14.91 26.58
CA LYS A 229 9.60 -15.30 25.93
C LYS A 229 9.49 -15.35 24.40
N ALA A 230 8.41 -15.94 23.88
CA ALA A 230 8.17 -16.01 22.44
C ALA A 230 7.92 -14.62 21.83
N ILE A 231 7.32 -13.70 22.60
CA ILE A 231 7.15 -12.30 22.18
C ILE A 231 8.52 -11.60 22.09
N GLU A 232 9.41 -11.84 23.05
CA GLU A 232 10.76 -11.26 23.06
C GLU A 232 11.62 -11.76 21.91
N GLU A 233 11.63 -13.07 21.64
CA GLU A 233 12.35 -13.64 20.49
C GLU A 233 11.87 -13.04 19.17
N ARG A 234 10.56 -12.95 18.98
CA ARG A 234 9.97 -12.30 17.80
C ARG A 234 10.32 -10.81 17.72
N ARG A 235 10.47 -10.12 18.84
CA ARG A 235 10.94 -8.72 18.85
C ARG A 235 12.41 -8.62 18.41
N ARG A 236 13.28 -9.52 18.89
CA ARG A 236 14.68 -9.59 18.49
C ARG A 236 14.82 -9.87 16.99
N GLU A 237 14.05 -10.82 16.48
CA GLU A 237 14.01 -11.14 15.05
C GLU A 237 13.58 -9.92 14.22
N ARG A 238 12.49 -9.25 14.59
CA ARG A 238 12.03 -8.01 13.91
C ARG A 238 13.09 -6.92 13.93
N PHE A 239 13.81 -6.78 15.04
CA PHE A 239 14.88 -5.81 15.17
C PHE A 239 16.07 -6.16 14.27
N SER A 240 16.48 -7.43 14.22
CA SER A 240 17.52 -7.91 13.30
C SER A 240 17.15 -7.65 11.85
N ASN A 241 15.94 -8.05 11.43
CA ASN A 241 15.45 -7.87 10.07
C ASN A 241 15.38 -6.37 9.70
N HIS A 242 14.97 -5.52 10.64
CA HIS A 242 14.96 -4.07 10.42
C HIS A 242 16.38 -3.52 10.26
N LYS A 243 17.33 -3.98 11.08
CA LYS A 243 18.74 -3.57 10.99
C LYS A 243 19.35 -4.00 9.65
N GLU A 244 19.16 -5.25 9.24
CA GLU A 244 19.63 -5.77 7.94
C GLU A 244 19.07 -4.96 6.76
N LEU A 245 17.80 -4.57 6.82
CA LEU A 245 17.19 -3.73 5.79
C LEU A 245 17.82 -2.33 5.74
N LEU A 246 18.15 -1.74 6.90
CA LEU A 246 18.85 -0.47 6.95
C LEU A 246 20.27 -0.59 6.39
N ASP A 247 20.99 -1.66 6.75
CA ASP A 247 22.35 -1.93 6.29
C ASP A 247 22.36 -2.08 4.76
N ARG A 248 21.42 -2.85 4.19
CA ARG A 248 21.26 -2.97 2.73
C ARG A 248 21.02 -1.62 2.04
N LYS A 249 20.12 -0.79 2.58
CA LYS A 249 19.87 0.56 2.04
C LYS A 249 21.11 1.45 2.11
N HIS A 250 21.89 1.31 3.17
CA HIS A 250 23.15 2.03 3.31
C HIS A 250 24.16 1.60 2.25
N GLU A 251 24.28 0.29 1.99
CA GLU A 251 25.14 -0.25 0.93
C GLU A 251 24.72 0.21 -0.46
N GLU A 252 23.42 0.18 -0.78
CA GLU A 252 22.88 0.71 -2.04
C GLU A 252 23.24 2.19 -2.22
N ARG A 253 23.17 2.98 -1.14
CA ARG A 253 23.56 4.40 -1.16
C ARG A 253 25.06 4.58 -1.40
N LEU A 254 25.90 3.74 -0.80
CA LEU A 254 27.36 3.76 -1.02
C LEU A 254 27.71 3.38 -2.47
N GLU A 255 27.04 2.38 -3.03
CA GLU A 255 27.22 1.97 -4.42
C GLU A 255 26.87 3.11 -5.39
N LEU A 256 25.76 3.82 -5.16
CA LEU A 256 25.39 5.00 -5.95
C LEU A 256 26.41 6.13 -5.82
N LEU A 257 26.94 6.37 -4.62
CA LEU A 257 27.97 7.37 -4.39
C LEU A 257 29.28 7.00 -5.11
N MET A 258 29.63 5.71 -5.12
CA MET A 258 30.77 5.19 -5.86
C MET A 258 30.60 5.39 -7.38
N LYS A 259 29.41 5.07 -7.91
CA LYS A 259 29.08 5.36 -9.32
C LYS A 259 29.22 6.84 -9.64
N LEU A 260 28.72 7.71 -8.75
CA LEU A 260 28.86 9.17 -8.89
C LEU A 260 30.33 9.59 -8.90
N TYR A 261 31.15 9.00 -8.02
CA TYR A 261 32.59 9.24 -7.98
C TYR A 261 33.27 8.83 -9.29
N HIS A 262 32.95 7.67 -9.85
CA HIS A 262 33.51 7.24 -11.14
C HIS A 262 33.03 8.12 -12.31
N HIS A 263 31.81 8.65 -12.23
CA HIS A 263 31.29 9.63 -13.18
C HIS A 263 31.81 11.06 -12.96
N SER A 264 32.39 11.36 -11.80
CA SER A 264 32.88 12.72 -11.49
C SER A 264 33.96 13.20 -12.45
N LYS A 265 34.71 12.28 -13.08
CA LYS A 265 35.69 12.59 -14.14
C LYS A 265 35.07 13.32 -15.33
N SER A 266 33.77 13.14 -15.58
CA SER A 266 33.03 13.82 -16.65
C SER A 266 32.36 15.12 -16.21
N PHE A 267 32.48 15.52 -14.94
CA PHE A 267 31.88 16.75 -14.48
C PHE A 267 32.62 17.97 -15.04
N VAL A 268 31.84 18.96 -15.44
CA VAL A 268 32.36 20.20 -16.00
C VAL A 268 32.75 21.13 -14.85
N THR A 269 34.03 21.48 -14.79
CA THR A 269 34.65 22.48 -13.93
C THR A 269 35.02 23.70 -14.78
N TYR A 270 35.33 24.83 -14.14
CA TYR A 270 35.76 26.03 -14.87
C TYR A 270 37.03 25.79 -15.70
N GLU A 271 37.91 24.90 -15.26
CA GLU A 271 39.16 24.57 -15.94
C GLU A 271 38.96 23.71 -17.19
N ASN A 272 37.97 22.79 -17.18
CA ASN A 272 37.70 21.90 -18.32
C ASN A 272 36.53 22.37 -19.20
N LEU A 273 35.90 23.50 -18.86
CA LEU A 273 34.71 24.01 -19.55
C LEU A 273 34.97 24.24 -21.04
N GLU A 274 36.06 24.90 -21.40
CA GLU A 274 36.39 25.16 -22.80
C GLU A 274 36.64 23.89 -23.59
N GLN A 275 37.31 22.91 -22.98
CA GLN A 275 37.56 21.61 -23.61
C GLN A 275 36.24 20.87 -23.83
N ALA A 276 35.36 20.83 -22.83
CA ALA A 276 34.04 20.22 -22.95
C ALA A 276 33.17 20.90 -24.03
N ILE A 277 33.26 22.22 -24.19
CA ILE A 277 32.58 22.97 -25.27
C ILE A 277 33.17 22.58 -26.64
N LYS A 278 34.49 22.49 -26.77
CA LYS A 278 35.16 22.05 -28.00
C LYS A 278 34.77 20.61 -28.34
N ASP A 279 34.88 19.69 -27.39
CA ASP A 279 34.51 18.28 -27.55
C ASP A 279 33.03 18.13 -27.94
N PHE A 280 32.15 18.96 -27.35
CA PHE A 280 30.74 19.00 -27.71
C PHE A 280 30.55 19.42 -29.18
N HIS A 281 31.21 20.49 -29.63
CA HIS A 281 31.09 20.98 -31.01
C HIS A 281 31.77 20.07 -32.05
N ILE A 282 32.85 19.40 -31.69
CA ILE A 282 33.52 18.41 -32.55
C ILE A 282 32.69 17.12 -32.60
N GLY A 283 32.10 16.73 -31.47
CA GLY A 283 31.32 15.52 -31.28
C GLY A 283 29.86 15.61 -31.71
N THR A 284 29.35 16.78 -32.10
CA THR A 284 28.00 16.92 -32.68
C THR A 284 27.93 16.37 -34.11
N ASN A 285 28.24 15.09 -34.29
CA ASN A 285 27.40 14.28 -35.15
C ASN A 285 26.02 14.38 -34.51
N ALA A 286 25.08 15.05 -35.19
CA ALA A 286 23.75 15.33 -34.67
C ALA A 286 23.25 14.12 -33.89
N ILE A 287 22.99 14.29 -32.59
CA ILE A 287 22.28 13.29 -31.80
C ILE A 287 20.91 13.20 -32.46
N LEU A 288 20.81 12.33 -33.47
CA LEU A 288 19.55 11.93 -34.06
C LEU A 288 18.79 11.39 -32.86
N GLN A 289 17.73 12.11 -32.48
CA GLN A 289 16.81 11.60 -31.49
C GLN A 289 16.36 10.25 -32.01
N GLN A 290 16.84 9.16 -31.40
CA GLN A 290 16.42 7.82 -31.77
C GLN A 290 14.90 7.79 -31.62
N SER A 291 14.21 7.67 -32.74
CA SER A 291 12.77 7.51 -32.72
C SER A 291 12.46 6.11 -32.20
N ILE A 292 11.23 5.92 -31.70
CA ILE A 292 10.77 4.58 -31.31
C ILE A 292 10.86 3.62 -32.50
N GLN A 293 10.67 4.12 -33.72
CA GLN A 293 10.79 3.34 -34.95
C GLN A 293 12.22 2.88 -35.16
N ASP A 294 13.21 3.74 -34.92
CA ASP A 294 14.62 3.34 -35.02
C ASP A 294 14.98 2.27 -33.98
N LEU A 295 14.46 2.37 -32.75
CA LEU A 295 14.69 1.34 -31.72
C LEU A 295 14.03 0.00 -32.06
N VAL A 296 12.84 0.04 -32.66
CA VAL A 296 12.14 -1.18 -33.12
C VAL A 296 12.88 -1.77 -34.32
N GLN A 297 13.31 -0.94 -35.26
CA GLN A 297 14.09 -1.36 -36.42
C GLN A 297 15.43 -1.95 -35.98
N ASP A 298 16.16 -1.31 -35.06
CA ASP A 298 17.41 -1.83 -34.49
C ASP A 298 17.19 -3.20 -33.83
N PHE A 299 16.05 -3.38 -33.14
CA PHE A 299 15.68 -4.66 -32.54
C PHE A 299 15.34 -5.72 -33.59
N GLU A 300 14.59 -5.37 -34.64
CA GLU A 300 14.21 -6.27 -35.73
C GLU A 300 15.40 -6.65 -36.62
N ASP A 301 16.27 -5.69 -36.95
CA ASP A 301 17.49 -5.86 -37.76
C ASP A 301 18.53 -6.71 -37.02
N ALA A 302 18.61 -6.58 -35.70
CA ALA A 302 19.41 -7.47 -34.87
C ALA A 302 18.73 -8.84 -34.65
N GLY A 303 17.57 -9.10 -35.29
CA GLY A 303 16.85 -10.37 -35.21
C GLY A 303 16.25 -10.66 -33.83
N GLY A 304 15.97 -9.63 -33.05
CA GLY A 304 15.62 -9.72 -31.63
C GLY A 304 16.79 -10.17 -30.74
N VAL A 305 17.98 -10.32 -31.32
CA VAL A 305 19.21 -10.65 -30.60
C VAL A 305 19.90 -9.36 -30.19
N VAL A 306 20.41 -9.34 -28.98
CA VAL A 306 21.17 -8.21 -28.45
C VAL A 306 22.44 -8.04 -29.29
N GLY A 307 22.70 -6.86 -29.84
CA GLY A 307 23.89 -6.63 -30.66
C GLY A 307 25.19 -6.91 -29.89
N SER A 308 26.27 -7.32 -30.57
CA SER A 308 27.53 -7.73 -29.93
C SER A 308 28.13 -6.67 -28.99
N ARG A 309 27.95 -5.38 -29.32
CA ARG A 309 28.36 -4.27 -28.45
C ARG A 309 27.59 -4.24 -27.14
N GLU A 310 26.26 -4.39 -27.21
CA GLU A 310 25.42 -4.41 -26.02
C GLU A 310 25.65 -5.69 -25.19
N ILE A 311 25.93 -6.83 -25.83
CA ILE A 311 26.41 -8.03 -25.12
C ILE A 311 27.70 -7.72 -24.36
N GLY A 312 28.65 -7.03 -24.99
CA GLY A 312 29.88 -6.56 -24.33
C GLY A 312 29.59 -5.68 -23.11
N ASP A 313 28.71 -4.69 -23.26
CA ASP A 313 28.33 -3.80 -22.17
C ASP A 313 27.62 -4.56 -21.03
N ARG A 314 26.71 -5.49 -21.35
CA ARG A 314 25.99 -6.32 -20.36
C ARG A 314 26.91 -7.31 -19.65
N THR A 315 27.84 -7.94 -20.37
CA THR A 315 28.82 -8.85 -19.76
C THR A 315 29.78 -8.10 -18.84
N LEU A 316 30.21 -6.90 -19.22
CA LEU A 316 31.00 -6.02 -18.36
C LEU A 316 30.21 -5.55 -17.13
N GLN A 317 28.93 -5.20 -17.29
CA GLN A 317 28.05 -4.89 -16.15
C GLN A 317 27.86 -6.09 -15.20
N LEU A 318 27.67 -7.30 -15.73
CA LEU A 318 27.57 -8.52 -14.94
C LEU A 318 28.86 -8.81 -14.20
N LYS A 319 30.02 -8.67 -14.87
CA LYS A 319 31.32 -8.80 -14.24
C LYS A 319 31.48 -7.80 -13.09
N HIS A 320 31.12 -6.54 -13.30
CA HIS A 320 31.14 -5.53 -12.25
C HIS A 320 30.21 -5.89 -11.07
N ALA A 321 29.01 -6.39 -11.34
CA ALA A 321 28.09 -6.84 -10.29
C ALA A 321 28.63 -8.02 -9.48
N LEU A 322 29.28 -8.99 -10.13
CA LEU A 322 29.91 -10.15 -9.48
C LEU A 322 31.15 -9.76 -8.67
N ASP A 323 31.98 -8.88 -9.22
CA ASP A 323 33.21 -8.39 -8.58
C ASP A 323 32.90 -7.31 -7.51
N GLY A 324 31.64 -6.89 -7.35
CA GLY A 324 31.23 -5.78 -6.48
C GLY A 324 31.81 -4.42 -6.88
N THR A 325 32.28 -4.30 -8.13
CA THR A 325 32.87 -3.09 -8.71
C THR A 325 31.80 -2.28 -9.45
N SER A 326 32.06 -0.98 -9.67
CA SER A 326 31.15 -0.14 -10.44
C SER A 326 31.96 0.76 -11.37
N GLY A 327 31.57 0.87 -12.64
CA GLY A 327 32.26 1.72 -13.62
C GLY A 327 32.35 1.09 -15.01
N LYS A 328 33.07 1.75 -15.93
CA LYS A 328 33.32 1.25 -17.30
C LYS A 328 34.71 0.66 -17.49
N SER A 329 35.66 1.00 -16.62
CA SER A 329 37.04 0.50 -16.63
C SER A 329 37.25 -0.58 -15.55
N ALA A 330 38.09 -1.58 -15.87
CA ALA A 330 38.52 -2.61 -14.93
C ALA A 330 39.31 -2.08 -13.72
N GLN A 331 39.73 -0.80 -13.75
CA GLN A 331 40.48 -0.16 -12.65
C GLN A 331 39.59 0.44 -11.56
N HIS A 332 38.26 0.39 -11.69
CA HIS A 332 37.39 1.01 -10.70
C HIS A 332 37.21 0.13 -9.46
N LEU A 333 37.61 0.68 -8.31
CA LEU A 333 37.42 0.04 -7.01
C LEU A 333 35.93 -0.10 -6.70
N GLY A 334 35.53 -1.29 -6.24
CA GLY A 334 34.19 -1.58 -5.76
C GLY A 334 33.95 -1.14 -4.33
N VAL A 335 32.70 -1.22 -3.87
CA VAL A 335 32.36 -0.87 -2.47
C VAL A 335 33.09 -1.77 -1.49
N GLN A 336 33.20 -3.07 -1.80
CA GLN A 336 33.94 -4.02 -0.96
C GLN A 336 35.44 -3.76 -0.99
N GLY A 337 36.01 -3.49 -2.17
CA GLY A 337 37.42 -3.13 -2.31
C GLY A 337 37.77 -1.82 -1.60
N LEU A 338 36.86 -0.85 -1.57
CA LEU A 338 37.04 0.38 -0.78
C LEU A 338 36.95 0.09 0.71
N LYS A 339 35.98 -0.72 1.17
CA LYS A 339 35.88 -1.12 2.58
C LYS A 339 37.16 -1.80 3.05
N SER A 340 37.68 -2.77 2.29
CA SER A 340 38.94 -3.45 2.65
C SER A 340 40.13 -2.49 2.62
N TRP A 341 40.21 -1.61 1.63
CA TRP A 341 41.28 -0.60 1.55
C TRP A 341 41.24 0.42 2.71
N ILE A 342 40.04 0.85 3.13
CA ILE A 342 39.87 1.70 4.31
C ILE A 342 40.29 0.93 5.56
N GLU A 343 39.86 -0.33 5.70
CA GLU A 343 40.22 -1.15 6.86
C GLU A 343 41.73 -1.43 6.98
N THR A 344 42.44 -1.55 5.86
CA THR A 344 43.91 -1.71 5.87
C THR A 344 44.60 -0.39 6.22
N ASN A 345 44.17 0.73 5.63
CA ASN A 345 44.92 1.99 5.71
C ASN A 345 44.52 2.92 6.86
N VAL A 346 43.38 2.68 7.51
CA VAL A 346 42.95 3.44 8.69
C VAL A 346 43.41 2.77 10.00
N LYS A 347 43.84 1.50 9.94
CA LYS A 347 44.39 0.77 11.08
C LYS A 347 45.91 0.89 11.23
N GLU A 348 46.59 1.39 10.20
CA GLU A 348 47.97 1.90 10.27
C GLU A 348 47.96 3.37 10.71
#